data_AF-A0A4W5K5T5-F1
#
_entry.id   AF-A0A4W5K5T5-F1
#
_cell.length_a   1.000
_cell.length_b   1.000
_cell.length_c   1.000
_cell.angle_alpha   90.00
_cell.angle_beta   90.00
_cell.angle_gamma   90.00
#
_symmetry.space_group_name_H-M   'P 1'
#
loop_
_entity.id
_entity.type
_entity.pdbx_description
1 polymer ?
#
loop_
_entity_poly.entity_id
_entity_poly.type
_entity_poly.pdbx_seq_one_letter_code
_entity_poly.pdbx_strand_id
1 'polypeptide(L)'
;MQQGNAVWQLGKRELRTSLSDVSLSFAQITVKISITLSVLWSIRRSVEQRESTEQESAEFMRKHRRTSWAMKKTVAVRAKVMDPHSSLKEVYHEKLKQDRESDQQRIKEYAKELHDMKTRVTDRPHR
;
A
#
# COMPACT_ATOMS: atom_id res chain seq x y z
N MET A 1 -65.79 30.31 -61.39
CA MET A 1 -65.41 29.07 -60.67
C MET A 1 -63.89 28.95 -60.47
N GLN A 2 -63.14 30.02 -60.17
CA GLN A 2 -61.67 29.94 -60.03
C GLN A 2 -61.15 29.83 -58.59
N GLN A 3 -61.97 30.17 -57.58
CA GLN A 3 -61.50 30.23 -56.18
C GLN A 3 -61.26 28.83 -55.56
N GLY A 4 -61.99 27.78 -55.99
CA GLY A 4 -61.86 26.44 -55.41
C GLY A 4 -60.54 25.72 -55.73
N ASN A 5 -59.94 25.99 -56.90
CA ASN A 5 -58.70 25.33 -57.32
C ASN A 5 -57.47 25.91 -56.58
N ALA A 6 -57.48 27.21 -56.30
CA ALA A 6 -56.41 27.87 -55.55
C ALA A 6 -56.32 27.36 -54.10
N VAL A 7 -57.46 27.18 -53.43
CA VAL A 7 -57.54 26.67 -52.04
C VAL A 7 -57.04 25.22 -51.97
N TRP A 8 -57.37 24.38 -52.94
CA TRP A 8 -56.90 22.98 -52.98
C TRP A 8 -55.39 22.87 -53.23
N GLN A 9 -54.84 23.76 -54.05
CA GLN A 9 -53.40 23.84 -54.29
C GLN A 9 -52.64 24.41 -53.10
N LEU A 10 -53.23 25.36 -52.37
CA LEU A 10 -52.69 25.88 -51.10
C LEU A 10 -52.64 24.79 -50.03
N GLY A 11 -53.72 24.05 -49.81
CA GLY A 11 -53.74 22.95 -48.83
C GLY A 11 -52.75 21.82 -49.15
N LYS A 12 -52.52 21.51 -50.44
CA LYS A 12 -51.47 20.57 -50.86
C LYS A 12 -50.05 21.06 -50.59
N ARG A 13 -49.81 22.37 -50.70
CA ARG A 13 -48.52 22.98 -50.38
C ARG A 13 -48.29 22.97 -48.88
N GLU A 14 -49.31 23.33 -48.09
CA GLU A 14 -49.26 23.30 -46.61
C GLU A 14 -49.02 21.89 -46.04
N LEU A 15 -49.68 20.88 -46.61
CA LEU A 15 -49.44 19.48 -46.23
C LEU A 15 -48.03 19.01 -46.59
N ARG A 16 -47.47 19.50 -47.71
CA ARG A 16 -46.10 19.18 -48.11
C ARG A 16 -45.07 19.86 -47.20
N THR A 17 -45.32 21.11 -46.81
CA THR A 17 -44.44 21.83 -45.87
C THR A 17 -44.48 21.21 -44.48
N SER A 18 -45.66 20.82 -43.99
CA SER A 18 -45.76 20.15 -42.68
C SER A 18 -45.10 18.77 -42.67
N LEU A 19 -45.20 18.00 -43.75
CA LEU A 19 -44.48 16.72 -43.91
C LEU A 19 -42.96 16.92 -43.95
N SER A 20 -42.46 17.97 -44.64
CA SER A 20 -41.03 18.28 -44.63
C SER A 20 -40.53 18.73 -43.25
N ASP A 21 -41.32 19.50 -42.51
CA ASP A 21 -40.96 19.97 -41.17
C ASP A 21 -40.91 18.81 -40.16
N VAL A 22 -41.84 17.85 -40.27
CA VAL A 22 -41.81 16.62 -39.47
C VAL A 22 -40.58 15.77 -39.81
N SER A 23 -40.22 15.64 -41.09
CA SER A 23 -39.02 14.90 -41.51
C SER A 23 -37.72 15.57 -41.04
N LEU A 24 -37.67 16.90 -41.03
CA LEU A 24 -36.53 17.68 -40.56
C LEU A 24 -36.38 17.56 -39.04
N SER A 25 -37.50 17.63 -38.31
CA SER A 25 -37.54 17.41 -36.86
C SER A 25 -37.06 16.02 -36.49
N PHE A 26 -37.49 14.98 -37.21
CA PHE A 26 -37.03 13.61 -37.01
C PHE A 26 -35.51 13.48 -37.25
N ALA A 27 -34.99 14.03 -38.35
CA ALA A 27 -33.55 14.03 -38.63
C ALA A 27 -32.73 14.76 -37.55
N GLN A 28 -33.24 15.88 -37.03
CA GLN A 28 -32.60 16.59 -35.92
C GLN A 28 -32.57 15.76 -34.63
N ILE A 29 -33.63 15.00 -34.34
CA ILE A 29 -33.68 14.12 -33.16
C ILE A 29 -32.68 12.98 -33.30
N THR A 30 -32.60 12.32 -34.47
CA THR A 30 -31.63 11.23 -34.69
C THR A 30 -30.18 11.69 -34.56
N VAL A 31 -29.89 12.90 -35.07
CA VAL A 31 -28.56 13.51 -34.92
C VAL A 31 -28.27 13.80 -33.45
N LYS A 32 -29.20 14.43 -32.71
CA LYS A 32 -29.04 14.70 -31.28
C LYS A 32 -28.79 13.41 -30.47
N ILE A 33 -29.53 12.34 -30.74
CA ILE A 33 -29.35 11.04 -30.09
C ILE A 33 -27.98 10.43 -30.42
N SER A 34 -27.53 10.50 -31.68
CA SER A 34 -26.21 9.98 -32.05
C SER A 34 -25.07 10.71 -31.34
N ILE A 35 -25.18 12.04 -31.20
CA ILE A 35 -24.21 12.87 -30.51
C ILE A 35 -24.19 12.52 -29.02
N THR A 36 -25.35 12.42 -28.36
CA THR A 36 -25.42 12.11 -26.92
C THR A 36 -24.86 10.72 -26.62
N LEU A 37 -25.11 9.71 -27.47
CA LEU A 37 -24.52 8.38 -27.33
C LEU A 37 -23.00 8.38 -27.53
N SER A 38 -22.49 9.13 -28.53
CA SER A 38 -21.05 9.26 -28.76
C SER A 38 -20.35 9.95 -27.58
N VAL A 39 -20.98 10.97 -26.99
CA VAL A 39 -20.47 11.68 -25.81
C VAL A 39 -20.48 10.76 -24.60
N LEU A 40 -21.58 10.03 -24.35
CA LEU A 40 -21.66 9.08 -23.24
C LEU A 40 -20.60 7.97 -23.33
N TRP A 41 -20.38 7.42 -24.53
CA TRP A 41 -19.34 6.43 -24.77
C TRP A 41 -17.94 6.99 -24.49
N SER A 42 -17.65 8.20 -24.98
CA SER A 42 -16.37 8.88 -24.76
C SER A 42 -16.14 9.16 -23.27
N ILE A 43 -17.17 9.61 -22.55
CA ILE A 43 -17.12 9.84 -21.10
C ILE A 43 -16.84 8.53 -20.37
N ARG A 44 -17.59 7.46 -20.67
CA ARG A 44 -17.40 6.15 -20.05
C ARG A 44 -15.97 5.63 -20.27
N ARG A 45 -15.47 5.72 -21.50
CA ARG A 45 -14.11 5.27 -21.83
C ARG A 45 -13.06 6.09 -21.10
N SER A 46 -13.24 7.42 -21.02
CA SER A 46 -12.34 8.28 -20.27
C SER A 46 -12.34 7.98 -18.77
N VAL A 47 -13.49 7.64 -18.18
CA VAL A 47 -13.59 7.28 -16.75
C VAL A 47 -12.89 5.96 -16.49
N GLU A 48 -13.21 4.92 -17.27
CA GLU A 48 -12.59 3.58 -17.15
C GLU A 48 -11.06 3.66 -17.31
N GLN A 49 -10.58 4.47 -18.26
CA GLN A 49 -9.15 4.65 -18.45
C GLN A 49 -8.49 5.32 -17.23
N ARG A 50 -9.12 6.35 -16.65
CA ARG A 50 -8.61 6.98 -15.42
C ARG A 50 -8.57 6.00 -14.26
N GLU A 51 -9.65 5.27 -14.02
CA GLU A 51 -9.73 4.27 -12.95
C GLU A 51 -8.65 3.18 -13.12
N SER A 52 -8.42 2.70 -14.35
CA SER A 52 -7.35 1.72 -14.60
C SER A 52 -5.96 2.27 -14.27
N THR A 53 -5.65 3.50 -14.69
CA THR A 53 -4.35 4.13 -14.39
C THR A 53 -4.15 4.40 -12.90
N GLU A 54 -5.23 4.77 -12.19
CA GLU A 54 -5.19 4.97 -10.74
C GLU A 54 -4.95 3.66 -9.99
N GLN A 55 -5.62 2.59 -10.42
CA GLN A 55 -5.43 1.26 -9.84
C GLN A 55 -4.00 0.74 -10.06
N GLU A 56 -3.46 0.85 -11.28
CA GLU A 56 -2.08 0.46 -11.58
C GLU A 56 -1.06 1.25 -10.76
N SER A 57 -1.26 2.57 -10.62
CA SER A 57 -0.43 3.43 -9.77
C SER A 57 -0.49 3.01 -8.30
N ALA A 58 -1.68 2.73 -7.77
CA ALA A 58 -1.86 2.26 -6.41
C ALA A 58 -1.18 0.90 -6.17
N GLU A 59 -1.29 -0.03 -7.12
CA GLU A 59 -0.61 -1.32 -7.06
C GLU A 59 0.92 -1.19 -7.13
N PHE A 60 1.43 -0.34 -8.01
CA PHE A 60 2.84 -0.02 -8.09
C PHE A 60 3.36 0.53 -6.76
N MET A 61 2.66 1.50 -6.16
CA MET A 61 3.02 2.07 -4.87
C MET A 61 3.01 1.02 -3.75
N ARG A 62 2.00 0.14 -3.72
CA ARG A 62 1.95 -0.97 -2.74
C ARG A 62 3.12 -1.92 -2.94
N LYS A 63 3.43 -2.30 -4.17
CA LYS A 63 4.57 -3.19 -4.49
C LYS A 63 5.89 -2.53 -4.09
N HIS A 64 6.13 -1.30 -4.50
CA HIS A 64 7.32 -0.53 -4.16
C HIS A 64 7.50 -0.44 -2.64
N ARG A 65 6.45 -0.09 -1.89
CA ARG A 65 6.50 -0.02 -0.43
C ARG A 65 6.89 -1.36 0.20
N ARG A 66 6.31 -2.47 -0.26
CA ARG A 66 6.64 -3.82 0.22
C ARG A 66 8.11 -4.16 -0.05
N THR A 67 8.57 -3.92 -1.27
CA THR A 67 9.97 -4.20 -1.66
C THR A 67 10.96 -3.34 -0.89
N SER A 68 10.71 -2.03 -0.77
CA SER A 68 11.56 -1.11 0.00
C SER A 68 11.59 -1.44 1.49
N TRP A 69 10.46 -1.87 2.07
CA TRP A 69 10.42 -2.31 3.46
C TRP A 69 11.21 -3.60 3.69
N ALA A 70 11.05 -4.59 2.79
CA ALA A 70 11.84 -5.82 2.83
C ALA A 70 13.33 -5.53 2.71
N MET A 71 13.73 -4.67 1.76
CA MET A 71 15.10 -4.21 1.59
C MET A 71 15.64 -3.58 2.88
N LYS A 72 14.91 -2.62 3.47
CA LYS A 72 15.30 -1.99 4.73
C LYS A 72 15.53 -3.01 5.85
N LYS A 73 14.70 -4.04 5.96
CA LYS A 73 14.86 -5.12 6.95
C LYS A 73 16.13 -5.93 6.69
N THR A 74 16.34 -6.37 5.46
CA THR A 74 17.54 -7.17 5.11
C THR A 74 18.84 -6.39 5.33
N VAL A 75 18.88 -5.12 4.91
CA VAL A 75 20.03 -4.24 5.12
C VAL A 75 20.28 -4.02 6.62
N ALA A 76 19.23 -3.79 7.41
CA ALA A 76 19.38 -3.60 8.86
C ALA A 76 19.93 -4.86 9.56
N VAL A 77 19.47 -6.04 9.18
CA VAL A 77 19.99 -7.31 9.73
C VAL A 77 21.45 -7.49 9.32
N ARG A 78 21.78 -7.29 8.04
CA ARG A 78 23.16 -7.40 7.55
C ARG A 78 24.09 -6.42 8.25
N ALA A 79 23.67 -5.17 8.43
CA ALA A 79 24.45 -4.14 9.12
C ALA A 79 24.74 -4.55 10.57
N LYS A 80 23.74 -5.10 11.28
CA LYS A 80 23.94 -5.62 12.65
C LYS A 80 24.95 -6.76 12.72
N VAL A 81 24.89 -7.71 11.78
CA VAL A 81 25.83 -8.85 11.76
C VAL A 81 27.24 -8.40 11.38
N MET A 82 27.36 -7.39 10.53
CA MET A 82 28.64 -6.82 10.14
C MET A 82 29.25 -5.89 11.20
N ASP A 83 28.48 -5.45 12.19
CA ASP A 83 28.98 -4.64 13.30
C ASP A 83 29.78 -5.54 14.26
N PRO A 84 31.09 -5.30 14.43
CA PRO A 84 31.89 -6.05 15.41
C PRO A 84 31.41 -5.82 16.85
N HIS A 85 30.68 -4.73 17.10
CA HIS A 85 30.18 -4.36 18.41
C HIS A 85 28.69 -4.70 18.53
N SER A 86 28.38 -5.73 19.30
CA SER A 86 27.00 -6.00 19.69
C SER A 86 26.47 -4.87 20.59
N SER A 87 25.23 -4.44 20.34
CA SER A 87 24.60 -3.42 21.17
C SER A 87 24.48 -3.89 22.62
N LEU A 88 24.68 -2.98 23.58
CA LEU A 88 24.49 -3.27 25.00
C LEU A 88 23.10 -3.85 25.27
N LYS A 89 22.06 -3.39 24.57
CA LYS A 89 20.69 -3.91 24.70
C LYS A 89 20.58 -5.40 24.37
N GLU A 90 21.39 -5.90 23.45
CA GLU A 90 21.36 -7.29 23.00
C GLU A 90 22.15 -8.20 23.95
N VAL A 91 23.26 -7.72 24.52
CA VAL A 91 24.17 -8.53 25.36
C VAL A 91 23.90 -8.39 26.86
N TYR A 92 23.15 -7.38 27.31
CA TYR A 92 22.98 -7.04 28.73
C TYR A 92 22.52 -8.23 29.59
N HIS A 93 21.49 -8.95 29.15
CA HIS A 93 20.94 -10.08 29.92
C HIS A 93 21.92 -11.25 30.04
N GLU A 94 22.68 -11.54 28.98
CA GLU A 94 23.68 -12.61 28.99
C GLU A 94 24.85 -12.26 29.90
N LYS A 95 25.37 -11.02 29.81
CA LYS A 95 26.42 -10.53 30.71
C LYS A 95 26.00 -10.57 32.17
N LEU A 96 24.79 -10.10 32.50
CA LEU A 96 24.29 -10.17 33.87
C LEU A 96 24.23 -11.61 34.40
N LYS A 97 23.89 -12.58 33.55
CA LYS A 97 23.87 -13.99 33.94
C LYS A 97 25.30 -14.48 34.21
N GLN A 98 26.24 -14.18 33.32
CA GLN A 98 27.66 -14.52 33.50
C GLN A 98 28.24 -13.92 34.78
N ASP A 99 27.96 -12.65 35.07
CA ASP A 99 28.44 -11.97 36.27
C ASP A 99 27.91 -12.65 37.55
N ARG A 100 26.62 -13.00 37.57
CA ARG A 100 26.01 -13.73 38.69
C ARG A 100 26.63 -15.11 38.91
N GLU A 101 26.85 -15.86 37.83
CA GLU A 101 27.47 -17.19 37.90
C GLU A 101 28.93 -17.11 38.37
N SER A 102 29.68 -16.14 37.83
CA SER A 102 31.05 -15.84 38.25
C SER A 102 31.12 -15.48 39.74
N ASP A 103 30.24 -14.61 40.22
CA ASP A 103 30.20 -14.23 41.63
C ASP A 103 29.86 -15.42 42.54
N GLN A 104 28.91 -16.27 42.15
CA GLN A 104 28.61 -17.50 42.88
C GLN A 104 29.82 -18.45 42.92
N GLN A 105 30.54 -18.58 41.80
CA GLN A 105 31.72 -19.42 41.71
C GLN A 105 32.84 -18.88 42.61
N ARG A 106 33.10 -17.58 42.56
CA ARG A 106 34.08 -16.90 43.42
C ARG A 106 33.77 -17.07 44.90
N ILE A 107 32.50 -16.98 45.30
CA ILE A 107 32.09 -17.19 46.70
C ILE A 107 32.42 -18.62 47.16
N LYS A 108 32.17 -19.62 46.32
CA LYS A 108 32.47 -21.03 46.63
C LYS A 108 33.97 -21.27 46.75
N GLU A 109 34.75 -20.73 45.81
CA GLU A 109 36.21 -20.83 45.82
C GLU A 109 36.79 -20.17 47.07
N TYR A 110 36.35 -18.96 47.39
CA TYR A 110 36.78 -18.24 48.58
C TYR A 110 36.42 -18.99 49.87
N ALA A 111 35.22 -19.57 49.96
CA ALA A 111 34.82 -20.37 51.12
C ALA A 111 35.71 -21.62 51.29
N LYS A 112 36.08 -22.27 50.19
CA LYS A 112 37.01 -23.41 50.19
C LYS A 112 38.41 -22.98 50.64
N GLU A 113 38.94 -21.89 50.09
CA GLU A 113 40.25 -21.35 50.48
C GLU A 113 40.30 -21.00 51.98
N LEU A 114 39.25 -20.38 52.51
CA LEU A 114 39.13 -20.08 53.94
C LEU A 114 39.11 -21.35 54.79
N HIS A 115 38.40 -22.39 54.35
CA HIS A 115 38.38 -23.68 55.03
C HIS A 115 39.79 -24.31 55.05
N ASP A 116 40.47 -24.33 53.90
CA ASP A 116 41.82 -24.87 53.75
C ASP A 116 42.85 -24.06 54.57
N MET A 117 42.69 -22.74 54.68
CA MET A 117 43.52 -21.91 55.56
C MET A 117 43.29 -22.26 57.03
N LYS A 118 42.03 -22.45 57.44
CA LYS A 118 41.67 -22.76 58.81
C LYS A 118 42.23 -24.12 59.23
N THR A 119 42.09 -25.15 58.40
CA THR A 119 42.64 -26.49 58.67
C THR A 119 44.17 -26.46 58.82
N ARG A 120 44.86 -25.74 57.92
CA ARG A 120 46.33 -25.54 58.03
C ARG A 120 46.76 -24.82 59.30
N VAL A 121 45.93 -23.95 59.87
CA VAL A 121 46.24 -23.25 61.13
C VAL A 121 45.94 -24.14 62.33
N THR A 122 44.85 -24.90 62.31
CA THR A 122 44.49 -25.82 63.40
C THR A 122 45.46 -26.98 63.54
N ASP A 123 45.98 -27.51 62.42
CA ASP A 123 46.92 -28.65 62.44
C ASP A 123 48.34 -28.26 62.89
N ARG A 124 48.59 -26.98 63.20
CA ARG A 124 49.91 -26.56 63.69
C ARG A 124 50.10 -27.11 65.10
N PRO A 125 51.19 -27.86 65.36
CA PRO A 125 51.48 -28.34 66.70
C PRO A 125 51.63 -27.13 67.63
N HIS A 126 50.85 -27.16 68.72
CA HIS A 126 50.86 -26.10 69.71
C HIS A 126 52.19 -26.17 70.46
N ARG A 127 52.87 -25.03 70.56
CA ARG A 127 54.15 -24.90 71.26
C ARG A 127 53.93 -24.72 72.75
#